data_AF-A2DRC1-F1
#
_entry.id   AF-A2DRC1-F1
#
_cell.length_a   1.000
_cell.length_b   1.000
_cell.length_c   1.000
_cell.angle_alpha   90.00
_cell.angle_beta   90.00
_cell.angle_gamma   90.00
#
_symmetry.space_group_name_H-M   'P 1'
#
loop_
_entity.id
_entity.type
_entity.pdbx_description
1 polymer ?
#
loop_
_entity_poly.entity_id
_entity_poly.type
_entity_poly.pdbx_seq_one_letter_code
_entity_poly.pdbx_strand_id
1 'polypeptide(L)'
;MFSHWRVTIIGQSGTRFSDCILPAELIFPEDFPMRPPMMKFLCPMFHPNIGEDGKVCISILHEQKDDPTNEQEQLNEKWLPVHTIETIVISVICMLGDPNPQSPLNVKANRVFIQNKDEFWKTFRDYCNRGREYAGVH
;
A
#
# COMPACT_ATOMS: atom_id res chain seq x y z
N MET A 1 6.62 23.44 6.97
CA MET A 1 6.78 22.43 5.90
C MET A 1 5.52 21.57 5.91
N PHE A 2 4.92 21.25 4.76
CA PHE A 2 3.71 20.42 4.73
C PHE A 2 4.10 18.95 4.97
N SER A 3 3.92 18.45 6.18
CA SER A 3 4.26 17.08 6.59
C SER A 3 3.19 16.03 6.26
N HIS A 4 2.02 16.46 5.77
CA HIS A 4 0.89 15.60 5.43
C HIS A 4 0.43 15.89 4.01
N TRP A 5 0.45 14.89 3.14
CA TRP A 5 -0.06 14.99 1.78
C TRP A 5 -1.23 14.03 1.61
N ARG A 6 -2.26 14.48 0.89
CA ARG A 6 -3.35 13.61 0.46
C ARG A 6 -3.08 13.20 -0.99
N VAL A 7 -3.13 11.90 -1.24
CA VAL A 7 -2.93 11.29 -2.56
C VAL A 7 -4.18 10.49 -2.89
N THR A 8 -4.58 10.45 -4.16
CA THR A 8 -5.66 9.58 -4.61
C THR A 8 -5.16 8.70 -5.72
N ILE A 9 -5.19 7.38 -5.52
CA ILE A 9 -4.83 6.40 -6.54
C ILE A 9 -6.11 6.04 -7.31
N ILE A 10 -6.05 6.18 -8.63
CA ILE A 10 -7.15 5.84 -9.53
C ILE A 10 -6.77 4.60 -10.31
N GLY A 11 -7.61 3.57 -10.24
CA GLY A 11 -7.39 2.32 -10.94
C GLY A 11 -7.50 2.47 -12.45
N GLN A 12 -6.44 2.09 -13.16
CA GLN A 12 -6.42 2.10 -14.62
C GLN A 12 -7.21 0.93 -15.21
N SER A 13 -7.77 1.13 -16.41
CA SER A 13 -8.44 0.08 -17.17
C SER A 13 -7.53 -1.14 -17.36
N GLY A 14 -8.09 -2.34 -17.20
CA GLY A 14 -7.35 -3.59 -17.35
C GLY A 14 -6.62 -4.07 -16.08
N THR A 15 -6.60 -3.27 -15.01
CA THR A 15 -6.11 -3.71 -13.69
C THR A 15 -7.22 -4.38 -12.86
N ARG A 16 -6.85 -5.13 -11.81
CA ARG A 16 -7.81 -5.78 -10.91
C ARG A 16 -8.70 -4.78 -10.15
N PHE A 17 -8.20 -3.56 -9.97
CA PHE A 17 -8.84 -2.43 -9.30
C PHE A 17 -9.25 -1.31 -10.27
N SER A 18 -9.52 -1.61 -11.54
CA SER A 18 -10.08 -0.65 -12.50
C SER A 18 -11.22 0.18 -11.90
N ASP A 19 -11.24 1.48 -12.20
CA ASP A 19 -12.29 2.44 -11.81
C ASP A 19 -12.41 2.71 -10.29
N CYS A 20 -11.55 2.09 -9.48
CA CYS A 20 -11.48 2.32 -8.05
C CYS A 20 -10.83 3.66 -7.76
N ILE A 21 -11.36 4.38 -6.77
CA ILE A 21 -10.82 5.65 -6.27
C ILE A 21 -10.36 5.41 -4.85
N LEU A 22 -9.05 5.39 -4.63
CA LEU A 22 -8.43 4.99 -3.37
C LEU A 22 -7.71 6.19 -2.76
N PRO A 23 -8.37 6.97 -1.88
CA PRO A 23 -7.73 8.06 -1.18
C PRO A 23 -6.76 7.51 -0.13
N ALA A 24 -5.60 8.16 -0.02
CA ALA A 24 -4.54 7.83 0.90
C ALA A 24 -3.88 9.10 1.43
N GLU A 25 -3.14 8.95 2.52
CA GLU A 25 -2.25 9.98 3.05
C GLU A 25 -0.80 9.51 3.04
N LEU A 26 0.10 10.46 2.80
CA LEU A 26 1.54 10.34 3.01
C LEU A 26 1.93 11.27 4.15
N ILE A 27 2.57 10.70 5.16
CA ILE A 27 3.00 11.41 6.37
C ILE A 27 4.52 11.39 6.39
N PHE A 28 5.13 12.55 6.21
CA PHE A 28 6.57 12.71 6.10
C PHE A 28 7.20 12.93 7.48
N PRO A 29 8.30 12.22 7.81
CA PRO A 29 9.04 12.50 9.03
C PRO A 29 9.79 13.84 8.92
N GLU A 30 10.20 14.39 10.07
CA GLU A 30 10.92 15.68 10.12
C GLU A 30 12.25 15.68 9.37
N ASP A 31 12.90 14.52 9.29
CA ASP A 31 14.19 14.30 8.63
C ASP A 31 14.05 13.69 7.22
N PHE A 32 12.86 13.74 6.61
CA PHE A 32 12.70 13.35 5.20
C PHE A 32 13.68 14.14 4.30
N PRO A 33 14.41 13.51 3.36
CA PRO A 33 14.26 12.12 2.86
C PRO A 33 15.15 11.07 3.54
N MET A 34 15.76 11.35 4.70
CA MET A 34 16.62 10.37 5.39
C MET A 34 15.84 9.15 5.89
N ARG A 35 14.58 9.34 6.28
CA ARG A 35 13.63 8.28 6.63
C ARG A 35 12.43 8.27 5.68
N PRO A 36 11.82 7.10 5.43
CA PRO A 36 10.68 7.00 4.54
C PRO A 36 9.46 7.72 5.13
N PRO A 37 8.53 8.19 4.27
CA PRO A 37 7.20 8.57 4.72
C PRO A 37 6.40 7.32 5.12
N MET A 38 5.37 7.52 5.93
CA MET A 38 4.33 6.50 6.13
C MET A 38 3.21 6.72 5.11
N MET A 39 2.70 5.63 4.52
CA MET A 39 1.50 5.67 3.69
C MET A 39 0.34 4.93 4.35
N LYS A 40 -0.85 5.54 4.29
CA LYS A 40 -2.08 4.94 4.80
C LYS A 40 -3.26 5.20 3.87
N PHE A 41 -4.02 4.18 3.52
CA PHE A 41 -5.30 4.34 2.86
C PHE A 41 -6.34 4.89 3.84
N LEU A 42 -7.16 5.83 3.36
CA LEU A 42 -8.20 6.47 4.16
C LEU A 42 -9.54 5.72 4.11
N CYS A 43 -9.67 4.77 3.19
CA CYS A 43 -10.80 3.85 3.11
C CYS A 43 -10.41 2.47 3.67
N PRO A 44 -11.38 1.67 4.13
CA PRO A 44 -11.15 0.27 4.47
C PRO A 44 -10.58 -0.52 3.28
N MET A 45 -9.58 -1.36 3.54
CA MET A 45 -8.90 -2.17 2.52
C MET A 45 -8.88 -3.64 2.90
N PHE A 46 -9.06 -4.52 1.91
CA PHE A 46 -8.91 -5.97 2.07
C PHE A 46 -7.74 -6.46 1.23
N HIS A 47 -6.52 -6.36 1.77
CA HIS A 47 -5.30 -6.66 1.01
C HIS A 47 -4.21 -7.26 1.93
N PRO A 48 -3.44 -8.28 1.50
CA PRO A 48 -2.42 -8.92 2.34
C PRO A 48 -1.41 -7.93 2.96
N ASN A 49 -0.97 -6.94 2.19
CA ASN A 49 0.05 -5.96 2.63
C ASN A 49 -0.51 -4.64 3.17
N ILE A 50 -1.82 -4.56 3.46
CA ILE A 50 -2.47 -3.36 4.02
C ILE A 50 -3.16 -3.74 5.33
N GLY A 51 -2.84 -3.02 6.40
CA GLY A 51 -3.41 -3.24 7.73
C GLY A 51 -4.90 -2.91 7.80
N GLU A 52 -5.58 -3.41 8.84
CA GLU A 52 -6.98 -3.05 9.11
C GLU A 52 -7.15 -1.54 9.37
N ASP A 53 -6.09 -0.86 9.82
CA ASP A 53 -6.00 0.58 10.01
C ASP A 53 -5.66 1.36 8.71
N GLY A 54 -5.51 0.66 7.58
CA GLY A 54 -5.15 1.23 6.28
C GLY A 54 -3.65 1.41 6.04
N LYS A 55 -2.78 1.13 7.02
CA LYS A 55 -1.33 1.30 6.87
C LYS A 55 -0.79 0.36 5.78
N VAL A 56 0.06 0.89 4.91
CA VAL A 56 0.71 0.13 3.83
C VAL A 56 2.05 -0.41 4.32
N CYS A 57 2.32 -1.69 4.05
CA CYS A 57 3.56 -2.38 4.41
C CYS A 57 4.24 -2.93 3.14
N ILE A 58 5.23 -2.20 2.63
CA ILE A 58 6.08 -2.62 1.51
C ILE A 58 7.51 -2.14 1.75
N SER A 59 8.49 -2.87 1.23
CA SER A 59 9.92 -2.65 1.47
C SER A 59 10.38 -1.21 1.24
N ILE A 60 9.92 -0.54 0.17
CA ILE A 60 10.28 0.87 -0.12
C ILE A 60 9.88 1.85 1.01
N LEU A 61 8.95 1.48 1.90
CA LEU A 61 8.53 2.27 3.06
C LEU A 61 9.21 1.83 4.37
N HIS A 62 10.11 0.84 4.32
CA HIS A 62 10.89 0.38 5.45
C HIS A 62 12.26 1.07 5.49
N GLU A 63 12.68 1.48 6.68
CA GLU A 63 14.03 2.03 6.88
C GLU A 63 15.09 0.99 6.50
N GLN A 64 16.21 1.46 5.94
CA GLN A 64 17.36 0.63 5.61
C GLN A 64 18.12 0.22 6.89
N LYS A 65 17.51 -0.67 7.66
CA LYS A 65 18.09 -1.30 8.85
C LYS A 65 18.17 -2.80 8.61
N ASP A 66 19.24 -3.41 9.13
CA ASP A 66 19.31 -4.87 9.23
C ASP A 66 18.20 -5.32 10.17
N ASP A 67 17.26 -6.07 9.63
CA ASP A 67 16.15 -6.65 10.38
C ASP A 67 16.34 -8.17 10.38
N PRO A 68 16.90 -8.76 11.45
CA PRO A 68 17.11 -10.20 11.53
C PRO A 68 15.79 -11.00 11.57
N THR A 69 14.63 -10.33 11.68
CA THR A 69 13.31 -10.96 11.67
C THR A 69 12.65 -10.95 10.29
N ASN A 70 13.22 -10.22 9.33
CA ASN A 70 12.71 -10.09 7.97
C ASN A 70 13.85 -10.22 6.94
N GLU A 71 14.47 -11.40 6.91
CA GLU A 71 15.60 -11.75 6.02
C GLU A 71 15.24 -11.74 4.53
N GLN A 72 13.95 -11.64 4.20
CA GLN A 72 13.45 -11.70 2.83
C GLN A 72 13.54 -10.36 2.11
N GLU A 73 13.59 -9.24 2.82
CA GLU A 73 13.73 -7.92 2.22
C GLU A 73 15.19 -7.55 2.01
N GLN A 74 15.58 -7.38 0.74
CA GLN A 74 16.92 -6.95 0.42
C GLN A 74 17.11 -5.46 0.76
N LEU A 75 18.30 -5.06 1.23
CA LEU A 75 18.59 -3.67 1.60
C LEU A 75 18.40 -2.66 0.44
N ASN A 76 18.48 -3.11 -0.81
CA ASN A 76 18.26 -2.29 -2.00
C ASN A 76 16.78 -2.17 -2.39
N GLU A 77 15.90 -2.97 -1.79
CA GLU A 77 14.43 -2.85 -1.92
C GLU A 77 13.85 -1.93 -0.85
N LYS A 78 14.63 -1.63 0.21
CA LYS A 78 14.27 -0.72 1.30
C LYS A 78 14.38 0.75 0.90
N TRP A 79 13.90 1.64 1.76
CA TRP A 79 13.97 3.08 1.53
C TRP A 79 15.41 3.56 1.33
N LEU A 80 15.63 4.30 0.24
CA LEU A 80 16.83 5.05 -0.07
C LEU A 80 16.42 6.52 -0.30
N PRO A 81 17.21 7.52 0.15
CA PRO A 81 16.88 8.94 -0.06
C PRO A 81 16.73 9.39 -1.53
N VAL A 82 17.11 8.53 -2.49
CA VAL A 82 16.91 8.74 -3.93
C VAL A 82 15.46 8.46 -4.37
N HIS A 83 14.69 7.72 -3.57
CA HIS A 83 13.29 7.46 -3.88
C HIS A 83 12.45 8.73 -3.79
N THR A 84 11.50 8.81 -4.70
CA THR A 84 10.55 9.91 -4.82
C THR A 84 9.16 9.43 -4.44
N ILE A 85 8.25 10.39 -4.25
CA ILE A 85 6.83 10.12 -4.05
C ILE A 85 6.25 9.34 -5.23
N GLU A 86 6.70 9.63 -6.45
CA GLU A 86 6.32 8.87 -7.65
C GLU A 86 6.73 7.41 -7.53
N THR A 87 7.98 7.12 -7.13
CA THR A 87 8.43 5.73 -6.95
C THR A 87 7.62 5.00 -5.86
N ILE A 88 7.24 5.68 -4.78
CA ILE A 88 6.35 5.11 -3.75
C ILE A 88 4.99 4.74 -4.36
N VAL A 89 4.36 5.67 -5.07
CA VAL A 89 3.02 5.45 -5.65
C VAL A 89 3.06 4.32 -6.69
N ILE A 90 4.10 4.25 -7.51
CA ILE A 90 4.30 3.14 -8.46
C ILE A 90 4.42 1.80 -7.72
N SER A 91 5.26 1.72 -6.69
CA SER A 91 5.41 0.49 -5.90
C SER A 91 4.09 0.05 -5.23
N VAL A 92 3.27 0.99 -4.77
CA VAL A 92 1.96 0.70 -4.20
C VAL A 92 0.98 0.19 -5.27
N ILE A 93 0.96 0.80 -6.46
CA ILE A 93 0.15 0.34 -7.59
C ILE A 93 0.54 -1.09 -8.00
N CYS A 94 1.84 -1.39 -8.07
CA CYS A 94 2.33 -2.74 -8.35
C CYS A 94 1.87 -3.73 -7.26
N MET A 95 2.03 -3.37 -5.98
CA MET A 95 1.61 -4.21 -4.86
C MET A 95 0.10 -4.48 -4.83
N LEU A 96 -0.74 -3.50 -5.20
CA LEU A 96 -2.19 -3.71 -5.31
C LEU A 96 -2.56 -4.72 -6.42
N GLY A 97 -1.73 -4.84 -7.46
CA GLY A 97 -1.91 -5.81 -8.54
C GLY A 97 -1.31 -7.18 -8.24
N ASP A 98 -0.22 -7.22 -7.47
CA ASP A 98 0.54 -8.42 -7.13
C ASP A 98 0.87 -8.44 -5.62
N PRO A 99 -0.05 -8.92 -4.77
CA PRO A 99 0.15 -8.95 -3.34
C PRO A 99 1.33 -9.83 -2.94
N ASN A 100 2.14 -9.42 -1.97
CA ASN A 100 3.22 -10.23 -1.40
C ASN A 100 2.69 -11.08 -0.22
N PRO A 101 2.52 -12.41 -0.38
CA PRO A 101 1.98 -13.25 0.68
C PRO A 101 2.97 -13.61 1.79
N GLN A 102 4.26 -13.31 1.59
CA GLN A 102 5.34 -13.71 2.51
C GLN A 102 5.46 -12.78 3.73
N SER A 103 5.07 -11.51 3.57
CA SER A 103 5.04 -10.53 4.67
C SER A 103 3.65 -9.86 4.77
N PRO A 104 2.62 -10.61 5.21
CA PRO A 104 1.25 -10.09 5.28
C PRO A 104 1.04 -9.24 6.54
N LEU A 105 0.54 -8.03 6.36
CA LEU A 105 0.02 -7.21 7.46
C LEU A 105 -1.43 -7.61 7.82
N ASN A 106 -2.19 -8.13 6.84
CA ASN A 106 -3.55 -8.63 7.04
C ASN A 106 -3.59 -10.15 6.78
N VAL A 107 -3.53 -10.92 7.86
CA VAL A 107 -3.51 -12.39 7.83
C VAL A 107 -4.81 -12.96 7.24
N LYS A 108 -5.95 -12.32 7.45
CA LYS A 108 -7.24 -12.77 6.89
C LYS A 108 -7.25 -12.63 5.37
N ALA A 109 -6.86 -11.47 4.85
CA ALA A 109 -6.76 -11.23 3.42
C ALA A 109 -5.73 -12.17 2.77
N ASN A 110 -4.58 -12.37 3.42
CA ASN A 110 -3.56 -13.29 2.92
C ASN A 110 -4.03 -14.75 2.84
N ARG A 111 -4.77 -15.21 3.87
CA ARG A 111 -5.33 -16.58 3.86
C ARG A 111 -6.27 -16.79 2.67
N VAL A 112 -7.18 -15.85 2.43
CA VAL A 112 -8.11 -15.92 1.29
C VAL A 112 -7.34 -15.84 -0.03
N PHE A 113 -6.35 -14.96 -0.14
CA PHE A 113 -5.50 -14.84 -1.34
C PHE A 113 -4.77 -16.15 -1.70
N ILE A 114 -4.24 -16.85 -0.70
CA ILE A 114 -3.53 -18.12 -0.91
C ILE A 114 -4.51 -19.26 -1.24
N GLN A 115 -5.66 -19.31 -0.58
CA GLN A 115 -6.61 -20.42 -0.70
C GLN A 115 -7.54 -20.30 -1.91
N ASN A 116 -8.00 -19.09 -2.23
CA ASN A 116 -8.98 -18.83 -3.27
C ASN A 116 -8.77 -17.42 -3.87
N LYS A 117 -7.93 -17.35 -4.91
CA LYS A 117 -7.59 -16.08 -5.59
C LYS A 117 -8.82 -15.38 -6.18
N ASP A 118 -9.79 -16.11 -6.69
CA ASP A 118 -10.97 -15.51 -7.31
C ASP A 118 -11.87 -14.84 -6.26
N GLU A 119 -12.06 -15.49 -5.12
CA GLU A 119 -12.78 -14.91 -3.98
C GLU A 119 -12.05 -13.72 -3.39
N PHE A 120 -10.72 -13.79 -3.29
CA PHE A 120 -9.90 -12.65 -2.88
C PHE A 120 -10.14 -11.45 -3.81
N TRP A 121 -10.00 -11.62 -5.12
CA TRP A 121 -10.14 -10.51 -6.07
C TRP A 121 -11.58 -9.96 -6.13
N LYS A 122 -12.59 -10.82 -5.94
CA LYS A 122 -13.98 -10.38 -5.78
C LYS A 122 -14.13 -9.50 -4.54
N THR A 123 -13.67 -9.98 -3.39
CA THR A 123 -13.76 -9.25 -2.12
C THR A 123 -12.96 -7.94 -2.15
N PHE A 124 -11.73 -7.98 -2.67
CA PHE A 124 -10.89 -6.80 -2.84
C PHE A 124 -11.60 -5.73 -3.69
N ARG A 125 -12.21 -6.13 -4.82
CA ARG A 125 -12.97 -5.20 -5.66
C ARG A 125 -14.16 -4.57 -4.93
N ASP A 126 -14.89 -5.34 -4.13
CA ASP A 126 -16.01 -4.81 -3.33
C ASP A 126 -15.53 -3.74 -2.34
N TYR A 127 -14.36 -3.93 -1.72
CA TYR A 127 -13.73 -2.92 -0.86
C TYR A 127 -13.28 -1.69 -1.66
N CYS A 128 -12.61 -1.88 -2.79
CA CYS A 128 -12.10 -0.77 -3.59
C CYS A 128 -13.22 0.11 -4.18
N ASN A 129 -14.37 -0.46 -4.53
CA ASN A 129 -15.54 0.28 -5.00
C ASN A 129 -16.08 1.28 -3.94
N ARG A 130 -15.93 0.95 -2.66
CA ARG A 130 -16.34 1.83 -1.55
C ARG A 130 -15.39 3.00 -1.35
N GLY A 131 -14.17 2.97 -1.90
CA GLY A 131 -13.17 4.02 -1.72
C GLY A 131 -13.64 5.41 -2.17
N ARG A 132 -14.55 5.48 -3.14
CA ARG A 132 -15.15 6.73 -3.63
C ARG A 132 -15.86 7.52 -2.53
N GLU A 133 -16.51 6.85 -1.58
CA GLU A 133 -17.19 7.48 -0.43
C GLU A 133 -16.22 8.27 0.46
N TYR A 134 -14.94 7.86 0.48
CA TYR A 134 -13.90 8.44 1.32
C TYR A 134 -13.07 9.49 0.57
N ALA A 135 -13.28 9.64 -0.74
CA ALA A 135 -12.51 10.56 -1.57
C ALA A 135 -12.91 12.04 -1.35
N GLY A 136 -14.01 12.31 -0.64
CA GLY A 136 -14.50 13.67 -0.39
C GLY A 136 -15.04 14.35 -1.65
N VAL A 137 -15.39 13.58 -2.67
CA VAL A 137 -16.00 14.07 -3.92
C VAL A 137 -17.51 14.03 -3.72
N HIS A 138 -18.10 15.17 -3.36
CA HIS A 138 -19.54 15.42 -3.44
C HIS A 138 -19.91 15.97 -4.81
#